data_AF-A0A804KLA6-F1
#
_entry.id   AF-A0A804KLA6-F1
#
_cell.length_a   1.000
_cell.length_b   1.000
_cell.length_c   1.000
_cell.angle_alpha   90.00
_cell.angle_beta   90.00
_cell.angle_gamma   90.00
#
_symmetry.space_group_name_H-M   'P 1'
#
loop_
_entity.id
_entity.type
_entity.pdbx_description
1 polymer ?
#
loop_
_entity_poly.entity_id
_entity_poly.type
_entity_poly.pdbx_seq_one_letter_code
_entity_poly.pdbx_strand_id
1 'polypeptide(L)'
;MVVYQSLGFDLIVYAPYRSVEGFNEDMQEFCHARDEEQEKFKNFLQTANAEVDRIMLTDAPLLYPPGQLSLASLHRANEVHGVLDFERYLNILLSRQHSAYSTSQLFESLKSIDTLVGKLNIPTAKDMRHIDRKLKSCWDPSSQDENKKREKRSKHKSKRTASEMQGARA
;
A
#
# COMPACT_ATOMS: atom_id res chain seq x y z
N MET A 1 -16.84 0.03 -15.62
CA MET A 1 -15.98 -0.84 -16.45
C MET A 1 -14.67 -0.16 -16.81
N VAL A 2 -14.65 1.18 -17.01
CA VAL A 2 -13.43 1.98 -17.27
C VAL A 2 -12.26 1.63 -16.34
N VAL A 3 -12.44 1.64 -15.02
CA VAL A 3 -11.36 1.34 -14.06
C VAL A 3 -10.78 -0.07 -14.27
N TYR A 4 -11.61 -1.09 -14.43
CA TYR A 4 -11.14 -2.47 -14.67
C TYR A 4 -10.36 -2.62 -15.97
N GLN A 5 -10.80 -1.92 -17.02
CA GLN A 5 -10.07 -1.90 -18.30
C GLN A 5 -8.74 -1.18 -18.18
N SER A 6 -8.68 -0.06 -17.46
CA SER A 6 -7.43 0.69 -17.21
C SER A 6 -6.42 -0.11 -16.39
N LEU A 7 -6.90 -0.99 -15.50
CA LEU A 7 -6.05 -1.90 -14.72
C LEU A 7 -5.68 -3.18 -15.49
N GLY A 8 -6.08 -3.34 -16.75
CA GLY A 8 -5.82 -4.58 -17.50
C GLY A 8 -6.54 -5.81 -16.93
N PHE A 9 -7.53 -5.61 -16.04
CA PHE A 9 -8.16 -6.65 -15.22
C PHE A 9 -7.22 -7.34 -14.21
N ASP A 10 -6.05 -6.76 -13.92
CA ASP A 10 -5.16 -7.21 -12.87
C ASP A 10 -5.65 -6.65 -11.52
N LEU A 11 -6.54 -7.42 -10.85
CA LEU A 11 -7.19 -6.98 -9.60
C LEU A 11 -6.48 -7.49 -8.34
N ILE A 12 -5.44 -8.30 -8.49
CA ILE A 12 -4.68 -8.85 -7.37
C ILE A 12 -3.56 -7.88 -7.03
N VAL A 13 -3.60 -7.31 -5.82
CA VAL A 13 -2.58 -6.41 -5.31
C VAL A 13 -2.04 -7.00 -4.01
N TYR A 14 -0.71 -7.14 -3.94
CA TYR A 14 -0.03 -7.62 -2.74
C TYR A 14 0.48 -6.42 -1.93
N ALA A 15 -0.26 -6.05 -0.89
CA ALA A 15 0.14 -4.97 0.02
C ALA A 15 1.18 -5.46 1.05
N PRO A 16 2.09 -4.59 1.53
CA PRO A 16 3.21 -5.00 2.38
C PRO A 16 2.83 -5.30 3.84
N TYR A 17 1.63 -4.94 4.32
CA TYR A 17 1.21 -5.14 5.72
C TYR A 17 1.35 -6.59 6.21
N ARG A 18 0.95 -7.56 5.38
CA ARG A 18 1.10 -8.98 5.71
C ARG A 18 2.57 -9.41 5.82
N SER A 19 3.44 -8.84 4.97
CA SER A 19 4.87 -9.09 5.03
C SER A 19 5.49 -8.46 6.28
N VAL A 20 5.01 -7.28 6.71
CA VAL A 20 5.44 -6.66 7.98
C VAL A 20 5.14 -7.56 9.16
N GLU A 21 3.92 -8.11 9.25
CA GLU A 21 3.54 -9.05 10.32
C GLU A 21 4.45 -10.28 10.34
N GLY A 22 4.67 -10.93 9.19
CA GLY A 22 5.52 -12.12 9.10
C GLY A 22 6.99 -11.85 9.46
N PHE A 23 7.55 -10.72 9.03
CA PHE A 23 8.90 -10.33 9.43
C PHE A 23 8.98 -9.96 10.91
N ASN A 24 7.94 -9.33 11.47
CA ASN A 24 7.89 -9.00 12.89
C ASN A 24 7.84 -10.26 13.78
N GLU A 25 7.18 -11.33 13.34
CA GLU A 25 7.20 -12.64 14.00
C GLU A 25 8.61 -13.28 13.94
N ASP A 26 9.24 -13.31 12.76
CA ASP A 26 10.61 -13.84 12.59
C ASP A 26 11.65 -13.01 13.37
N MET A 27 11.46 -11.68 13.48
CA MET A 27 12.30 -10.81 14.31
C MET A 27 12.14 -11.08 15.81
N GLN A 28 10.92 -11.35 16.29
CA GLN A 28 10.69 -11.74 17.69
C GLN A 28 11.38 -13.06 18.02
N GLU A 29 11.29 -14.05 17.12
CA GLU A 29 12.00 -15.32 17.27
C GLU A 29 13.51 -15.12 17.27
N PHE A 30 14.03 -14.29 16.36
CA PHE A 30 15.45 -13.94 16.26
C PHE A 30 15.99 -13.28 17.53
N CYS A 31 15.22 -12.41 18.17
CA CYS A 31 15.62 -11.70 19.40
C CYS A 31 15.40 -12.52 20.67
N HIS A 32 14.80 -13.71 20.59
CA HIS A 32 14.32 -14.48 21.74
C HIS A 32 13.45 -13.63 22.69
N ALA A 33 12.54 -12.84 22.09
CA ALA A 33 11.73 -11.87 22.81
C ALA A 33 10.94 -12.52 23.94
N ARG A 34 11.01 -11.95 25.14
CA ARG A 34 10.22 -12.39 26.31
C ARG A 34 8.92 -11.62 26.41
N ASP A 35 7.99 -12.07 27.26
CA ASP A 35 6.68 -11.42 27.47
C ASP A 35 6.80 -9.91 27.83
N GLU A 36 7.88 -9.51 28.51
CA GLU A 36 8.15 -8.11 28.87
C GLU A 36 8.51 -7.22 27.66
N GLU A 37 8.97 -7.80 26.56
CA GLU A 37 9.35 -7.10 25.33
C GLU A 37 8.20 -7.06 24.32
N GLN A 38 7.10 -7.78 24.58
CA GLN A 38 5.94 -7.85 23.70
C GLN A 38 5.30 -6.48 23.46
N GLU A 39 5.23 -5.64 24.49
CA GLU A 39 4.72 -4.27 24.36
C GLU A 39 5.64 -3.39 23.50
N LYS A 40 6.96 -3.60 23.54
CA LYS A 40 7.91 -2.90 22.65
C LYS A 40 7.69 -3.32 21.20
N PHE A 41 7.54 -4.61 20.94
CA PHE A 41 7.26 -5.12 19.59
C PHE A 41 5.91 -4.67 19.05
N LYS A 42 4.88 -4.50 19.91
CA LYS A 42 3.60 -3.89 19.49
C LYS A 42 3.77 -2.43 19.04
N ASN A 43 4.49 -1.62 19.82
CA ASN A 43 4.76 -0.22 19.46
C ASN A 43 5.63 -0.11 18.19
N PHE A 44 6.61 -1.00 18.05
CA PHE A 44 7.44 -1.14 16.86
C PHE A 44 6.60 -1.49 15.63
N LEU A 45 5.72 -2.48 15.72
CA LEU A 45 4.81 -2.89 14.65
C LEU A 45 3.85 -1.75 14.25
N GLN A 46 3.30 -1.03 15.23
CA GLN A 46 2.44 0.12 14.97
C GLN A 46 3.20 1.22 14.20
N THR A 47 4.45 1.47 14.57
CA THR A 47 5.31 2.44 13.89
C THR A 47 5.65 1.97 12.48
N ALA A 48 5.97 0.69 12.31
CA ALA A 48 6.21 0.10 10.99
C ALA A 48 4.99 0.23 10.07
N ASN A 49 3.78 -0.01 10.58
CA ASN A 49 2.56 0.19 9.80
C ASN A 49 2.33 1.66 9.39
N ALA A 50 2.63 2.62 10.28
CA ALA A 50 2.59 4.03 9.92
C ALA A 50 3.64 4.39 8.84
N GLU A 51 4.81 3.75 8.88
CA GLU A 51 5.83 3.89 7.84
C GLU A 51 5.41 3.25 6.51
N VAL A 52 4.71 2.11 6.54
CA VAL A 52 4.07 1.54 5.35
C VAL A 52 3.10 2.53 4.73
N ASP A 53 2.25 3.17 5.53
CA ASP A 53 1.28 4.15 5.01
C ASP A 53 1.99 5.30 4.30
N ARG A 54 3.15 5.75 4.81
CA ARG A 54 3.99 6.75 4.15
C ARG A 54 4.59 6.24 2.84
N ILE A 55 5.10 5.01 2.83
CA ILE A 55 5.62 4.36 1.62
C ILE A 55 4.55 4.25 0.54
N MET A 56 3.32 3.88 0.93
CA MET A 56 2.18 3.71 0.02
C MET A 56 1.70 5.02 -0.63
N LEU A 57 2.11 6.18 -0.10
CA LEU A 57 1.86 7.50 -0.69
C LEU A 57 2.93 7.93 -1.72
N THR A 58 3.93 7.09 -1.98
CA THR A 58 4.98 7.31 -2.97
C THR A 58 4.82 6.36 -4.16
N ASP A 59 5.71 6.47 -5.14
CA ASP A 59 5.79 5.54 -6.27
C ASP A 59 6.45 4.20 -5.90
N ALA A 60 6.94 4.03 -4.67
CA ALA A 60 7.63 2.81 -4.25
C ALA A 60 6.83 1.51 -4.47
N PRO A 61 5.51 1.43 -4.24
CA PRO A 61 4.72 0.22 -4.52
C PRO A 61 4.68 -0.20 -5.99
N LEU A 62 5.02 0.70 -6.92
CA LEU A 62 5.13 0.40 -8.35
C LEU A 62 6.53 -0.08 -8.75
N LEU A 63 7.54 0.16 -7.90
CA LEU A 63 8.95 -0.07 -8.19
C LEU A 63 9.53 -1.27 -7.43
N TYR A 64 9.00 -1.58 -6.26
CA TYR A 64 9.57 -2.58 -5.35
C TYR A 64 8.52 -3.60 -4.89
N PRO A 65 8.91 -4.88 -4.70
CA PRO A 65 8.02 -5.90 -4.18
C PRO A 65 7.64 -5.63 -2.72
N PRO A 66 6.46 -6.12 -2.27
CA PRO A 66 5.95 -5.87 -0.91
C PRO A 66 6.91 -6.30 0.20
N GLY A 67 7.71 -7.35 0.00
CA GLY A 67 8.73 -7.78 0.96
C GLY A 67 9.84 -6.74 1.19
N GLN A 68 10.26 -6.04 0.13
CA GLN A 68 11.24 -4.95 0.27
C GLN A 68 10.61 -3.71 0.91
N LEU A 69 9.36 -3.39 0.56
CA LEU A 69 8.62 -2.30 1.19
C LEU A 69 8.43 -2.54 2.70
N SER A 70 8.09 -3.78 3.09
CA SER A 70 7.95 -4.14 4.50
C SER A 70 9.29 -4.10 5.25
N LEU A 71 10.37 -4.55 4.64
CA LEU A 71 11.70 -4.45 5.25
C LEU A 71 12.13 -2.98 5.38
N ALA A 72 11.81 -2.12 4.42
CA ALA A 72 12.08 -0.69 4.52
C ALA A 72 11.27 -0.06 5.68
N SER A 73 9.98 -0.37 5.80
CA SER A 73 9.18 0.14 6.92
C SER A 73 9.70 -0.33 8.29
N LEU A 74 10.13 -1.59 8.38
CA LEU A 74 10.70 -2.16 9.60
C LEU A 74 12.06 -1.55 9.93
N HIS A 75 12.90 -1.30 8.92
CA HIS A 75 14.17 -0.60 9.07
C HIS A 75 13.95 0.79 9.68
N ARG A 76 13.04 1.59 9.10
CA ARG A 76 12.71 2.93 9.60
C ARG A 76 12.09 2.91 11.00
N ALA A 77 11.23 1.95 11.30
CA ALA A 77 10.70 1.77 12.65
C ALA A 77 11.82 1.38 13.64
N ASN A 78 12.82 0.62 13.19
CA ASN A 78 13.93 0.20 14.03
C ASN A 78 14.88 1.35 14.34
N GLU A 79 15.03 2.35 13.47
CA GLU A 79 15.76 3.60 13.78
C GLU A 79 15.14 4.35 14.98
N VAL A 80 13.83 4.22 15.19
CA VAL A 80 13.11 4.86 16.31
C VAL A 80 13.19 4.03 17.59
N HIS A 81 12.96 2.72 17.49
CA HIS A 81 12.80 1.85 18.66
C HIS A 81 14.06 1.07 19.05
N GLY A 82 15.03 0.92 18.14
CA GLY A 82 16.29 0.21 18.38
C GLY A 82 16.11 -1.23 18.83
N VAL A 83 15.12 -1.95 18.30
CA VAL A 83 14.71 -3.27 18.78
C VAL A 83 15.74 -4.35 18.43
N LEU A 84 16.37 -4.25 17.26
CA LEU A 84 17.35 -5.24 16.81
C LEU A 84 18.50 -4.64 15.99
N ASP A 85 19.58 -5.42 15.87
CA ASP A 85 20.62 -5.18 14.87
C ASP A 85 20.11 -5.63 13.50
N PHE A 86 19.59 -4.66 12.74
CA PHE A 86 18.93 -4.89 11.47
C PHE A 86 19.87 -5.44 10.39
N GLU A 87 21.13 -5.00 10.38
CA GLU A 87 22.13 -5.48 9.42
C GLU A 87 22.48 -6.93 9.67
N ARG A 88 22.70 -7.30 10.94
CA ARG A 88 22.92 -8.69 11.32
C ARG A 88 21.72 -9.57 10.97
N TYR A 89 20.50 -9.09 11.24
CA TYR A 89 19.27 -9.79 10.90
C TYR A 89 19.15 -10.07 9.39
N LEU A 90 19.37 -9.07 8.54
CA LEU A 90 19.31 -9.23 7.08
C LEU A 90 20.36 -10.21 6.55
N ASN A 91 21.59 -10.17 7.07
CA ASN A 91 22.64 -11.11 6.67
C ASN A 91 22.25 -12.56 6.96
N ILE A 92 21.61 -12.81 8.12
CA ILE A 92 21.14 -14.14 8.51
C ILE A 92 19.94 -14.56 7.65
N LEU A 93 18.98 -13.66 7.42
CA LEU A 93 17.82 -13.91 6.56
C LEU A 93 18.24 -14.34 5.14
N LEU A 94 19.19 -13.62 4.53
CA LEU A 94 19.67 -13.92 3.18
C LEU A 94 20.49 -15.21 3.12
N SER A 95 21.26 -15.50 4.16
CA SER A 95 22.00 -16.75 4.28
C SER A 95 21.06 -17.97 4.34
N ARG A 96 19.93 -17.86 5.05
CA ARG A 96 18.90 -18.91 5.15
C ARG A 96 18.21 -19.17 3.80
N GLN A 97 18.00 -18.13 3.00
CA GLN A 97 17.25 -18.23 1.74
C GLN A 97 18.09 -18.71 0.54
N HIS A 98 19.41 -18.92 0.69
CA HIS A 98 20.32 -19.25 -0.42
C HIS A 98 20.14 -18.33 -1.63
N SER A 99 19.86 -17.06 -1.35
CA SER A 99 19.53 -16.05 -2.35
C SER A 99 20.74 -15.72 -3.21
N ALA A 100 20.54 -15.59 -4.54
CA ALA A 100 21.55 -15.04 -5.45
C ALA A 100 21.73 -13.51 -5.29
N TYR A 101 20.83 -12.87 -4.53
CA TYR A 101 20.83 -11.44 -4.27
C TYR A 101 21.81 -11.10 -3.14
N SER A 102 22.68 -10.12 -3.38
CA SER A 102 23.64 -9.67 -2.36
C SER A 102 22.94 -8.81 -1.30
N THR A 103 23.42 -8.90 -0.06
CA THR A 103 23.03 -8.03 1.06
C THR A 103 23.17 -6.56 0.70
N SER A 104 24.24 -6.20 -0.01
CA SER A 104 24.50 -4.84 -0.51
C SER A 104 23.39 -4.31 -1.42
N GLN A 105 22.93 -5.11 -2.38
CA GLN A 105 21.86 -4.74 -3.32
C GLN A 105 20.52 -4.54 -2.60
N LEU A 106 20.26 -5.35 -1.57
CA LEU A 106 19.06 -5.19 -0.75
C LEU A 106 19.12 -3.87 0.02
N PHE A 107 20.25 -3.57 0.65
CA PHE A 107 20.47 -2.30 1.33
C PHE A 107 20.35 -1.09 0.41
N GLU A 108 20.87 -1.17 -0.82
CA GLU A 108 20.68 -0.12 -1.83
C GLU A 108 19.21 0.08 -2.16
N SER A 109 18.44 -1.01 -2.28
CA SER A 109 17.00 -0.95 -2.54
C SER A 109 16.25 -0.30 -1.37
N LEU A 110 16.54 -0.70 -0.13
CA LEU A 110 15.95 -0.10 1.07
C LEU A 110 16.26 1.39 1.16
N LYS A 111 17.53 1.77 0.94
CA LYS A 111 17.96 3.16 0.94
C LYS A 111 17.25 3.96 -0.16
N SER A 112 17.05 3.39 -1.34
CA SER A 112 16.30 4.04 -2.41
C SER A 112 14.85 4.31 -2.00
N ILE A 113 14.18 3.33 -1.38
CA ILE A 113 12.84 3.51 -0.81
C ILE A 113 12.84 4.65 0.23
N ASP A 114 13.83 4.67 1.13
CA ASP A 114 13.96 5.74 2.12
C ASP A 114 14.09 7.13 1.47
N THR A 115 14.84 7.24 0.38
CA THR A 115 14.92 8.51 -0.35
C THR A 115 13.60 8.94 -0.99
N LEU A 116 12.77 8.00 -1.46
CA LEU A 116 11.44 8.29 -2.00
C LEU A 116 10.52 8.81 -0.90
N VAL A 117 10.53 8.15 0.26
CA VAL A 117 9.71 8.56 1.41
C VAL A 117 10.20 9.89 2.00
N GLY A 118 11.51 10.13 2.01
CA GLY A 118 12.09 11.41 2.45
C GLY A 118 11.73 12.60 1.54
N LYS A 119 11.43 12.34 0.26
CA LYS A 119 10.97 13.34 -0.71
C LYS A 119 9.45 13.53 -0.71
N LEU A 120 8.71 12.76 0.09
CA LEU A 120 7.26 12.82 0.15
C LEU A 120 6.81 14.20 0.65
N ASN A 121 6.17 14.96 -0.24
CA ASN A 121 5.59 16.26 0.06
C ASN A 121 4.07 16.16 0.03
N ILE A 122 3.44 16.28 1.19
CA ILE A 122 1.98 16.28 1.30
C ILE A 122 1.48 17.67 0.88
N PRO A 123 0.65 17.77 -0.18
CA PRO A 123 0.15 19.06 -0.64
C PRO A 123 -0.65 19.78 0.45
N THR A 124 -0.57 21.10 0.50
CA THR A 124 -1.39 21.84 1.47
C THR A 124 -2.85 21.95 1.00
N ALA A 125 -3.77 22.21 1.92
CA ALA A 125 -5.17 22.45 1.57
C ALA A 125 -5.35 23.62 0.59
N LYS A 126 -4.47 24.62 0.63
CA LYS A 126 -4.47 25.75 -0.31
C LYS A 126 -4.09 25.28 -1.71
N ASP A 127 -3.03 24.48 -1.83
CA ASP A 127 -2.57 23.93 -3.12
C ASP A 127 -3.65 23.02 -3.71
N MET A 128 -4.23 22.13 -2.91
CA MET A 128 -5.33 21.25 -3.33
C MET A 128 -6.52 22.05 -3.87
N ARG A 129 -6.96 23.11 -3.17
CA ARG A 129 -8.07 23.97 -3.63
C ARG A 129 -7.73 24.75 -4.90
N HIS A 130 -6.47 25.10 -5.10
CA HIS A 130 -6.04 25.78 -6.32
C HIS A 130 -6.07 24.82 -7.51
N ILE A 131 -5.52 23.61 -7.34
CA ILE A 131 -5.51 22.58 -8.37
C ILE A 131 -6.93 22.09 -8.70
N ASP A 132 -7.79 21.87 -7.72
CA ASP A 132 -9.20 21.48 -7.92
C ASP A 132 -9.97 22.49 -8.80
N ARG A 133 -9.74 23.80 -8.59
CA ARG A 133 -10.33 24.85 -9.43
C ARG A 133 -9.87 24.75 -10.88
N LYS A 134 -8.58 24.49 -11.12
CA LYS A 134 -8.05 24.28 -12.47
C LYS A 134 -8.61 23.00 -13.09
N LEU A 135 -8.69 21.90 -12.35
CA LEU A 135 -9.25 20.63 -12.83
C LEU A 135 -10.70 20.77 -13.31
N LYS A 136 -11.53 21.52 -12.58
CA LYS A 136 -12.91 21.81 -12.97
C LYS A 136 -13.03 22.55 -14.29
N SER A 137 -12.06 23.41 -14.63
CA SER A 137 -12.06 24.15 -15.90
C SER A 137 -11.64 23.32 -17.12
N CYS A 138 -10.87 22.25 -16.93
CA CYS A 138 -10.38 21.39 -18.02
C CYS A 138 -11.05 20.01 -18.03
N TRP A 139 -12.18 19.87 -17.36
CA TRP A 139 -12.88 18.60 -17.28
C TRP A 139 -13.55 18.29 -18.62
N ASP A 140 -13.30 17.11 -19.17
CA ASP A 140 -13.87 16.69 -20.46
C ASP A 140 -15.42 16.65 -20.37
N PRO A 141 -16.14 17.50 -21.13
CA PRO A 141 -17.61 17.53 -21.10
C PRO A 141 -18.25 16.22 -21.55
N SER A 142 -17.57 15.43 -22.39
CA SER A 142 -18.10 14.15 -22.90
C SER A 142 -18.14 13.05 -21.83
N SER A 143 -17.26 13.14 -20.82
CA SER A 143 -17.22 12.22 -19.67
C SER A 143 -18.46 12.35 -18.76
N GLN A 144 -19.09 13.52 -18.71
CA GLN A 144 -20.32 13.78 -17.95
C GLN A 144 -21.54 13.10 -18.58
N ASP A 145 -21.54 12.95 -19.90
CA ASP A 145 -22.64 12.36 -20.66
C ASP A 145 -22.73 10.84 -20.46
N GLU A 146 -21.59 10.16 -20.31
CA GLU A 146 -21.55 8.73 -19.97
C GLU A 146 -22.07 8.44 -18.57
N ASN A 147 -21.85 9.33 -17.59
CA ASN A 147 -22.45 9.21 -16.26
C ASN A 147 -23.98 9.36 -16.31
N LYS A 148 -24.49 10.36 -17.05
CA LYS A 148 -25.94 10.54 -17.25
C LYS A 148 -26.57 9.37 -18.02
N LYS A 149 -25.89 8.82 -19.04
CA LYS A 149 -26.35 7.64 -19.79
C LYS A 149 -26.34 6.38 -18.92
N ARG A 150 -25.31 6.17 -18.11
CA ARG A 150 -25.21 5.03 -17.18
C ARG A 150 -26.29 5.10 -16.11
N GLU A 151 -26.58 6.29 -15.58
CA GLU A 151 -27.66 6.52 -14.61
C GLU A 151 -29.06 6.31 -15.24
N LYS A 152 -29.27 6.72 -16.50
CA LYS A 152 -30.51 6.43 -17.24
C LYS A 152 -30.67 4.93 -17.51
N ARG A 153 -29.58 4.23 -17.88
CA ARG A 153 -29.58 2.77 -18.12
C ARG A 153 -29.85 1.97 -16.84
N SER A 154 -29.30 2.37 -15.69
CA SER A 154 -29.56 1.70 -14.41
C SER A 154 -31.01 1.88 -13.95
N LYS A 155 -31.58 3.09 -14.09
CA LYS A 155 -32.99 3.37 -13.80
C LYS A 155 -33.94 2.55 -14.69
N HIS A 156 -33.61 2.36 -15.96
CA HIS A 156 -34.42 1.56 -16.88
C HIS A 156 -34.35 0.05 -16.58
N LYS A 157 -33.16 -0.46 -16.20
CA LYS A 157 -32.98 -1.86 -15.79
C LYS A 157 -33.75 -2.19 -14.49
N SER A 158 -33.72 -1.28 -13.51
CA SER A 158 -34.46 -1.45 -12.24
C SER A 158 -35.98 -1.45 -12.42
N LYS A 159 -36.52 -0.66 -13.36
CA LYS A 159 -37.96 -0.64 -13.69
C LYS A 159 -38.42 -1.93 -14.38
N ARG A 160 -37.59 -2.51 -15.25
CA ARG A 160 -37.87 -3.80 -15.89
C ARG A 160 -37.90 -4.97 -14.90
N THR A 161 -36.90 -5.08 -14.03
CA THR A 161 -36.85 -6.14 -13.00
C THR A 161 -38.00 -6.06 -11.99
N ALA A 162 -38.47 -4.86 -11.65
CA ALA A 162 -39.65 -4.68 -10.79
C ALA A 162 -40.96 -5.12 -11.47
N SER A 163 -41.10 -4.86 -12.77
CA SER A 163 -42.26 -5.28 -13.57
C SER A 163 -42.30 -6.79 -13.79
N GLU A 164 -41.15 -7.44 -13.97
CA GLU A 164 -41.05 -8.90 -14.15
C GLU A 164 -41.35 -9.66 -12.84
N MET A 165 -40.95 -9.14 -11.68
CA MET A 165 -41.29 -9.73 -10.37
C MET A 165 -42.78 -9.60 -10.00
N GLN A 166 -43.49 -8.60 -10.54
CA GLN A 166 -44.94 -8.44 -10.34
C GLN A 166 -45.76 -9.35 -11.28
N GLY A 167 -45.27 -9.65 -12.48
CA GLY A 167 -45.91 -10.58 -13.41
C GLY A 167 -45.75 -12.06 -13.05
N ALA A 168 -44.71 -12.42 -12.30
CA ALA A 168 -44.44 -13.81 -11.87
C ALA A 168 -45.15 -14.23 -10.56
N ARG A 169 -46.00 -13.37 -10.00
CA ARG A 169 -46.79 -13.61 -8.76
C ARG A 169 -48.29 -13.81 -9.00
N ALA A 170 -48.69 -14.03 -10.26
CA ALA A 170 -50.06 -14.36 -10.64
C ALA A 170 -50.19 -15.84 -10.98
#